data_AF-V4IUY9-F1
#
_entry.id   AF-V4IUY9-F1
#
_cell.length_a   1.000
_cell.length_b   1.000
_cell.length_c   1.000
_cell.angle_alpha   90.00
_cell.angle_beta   90.00
_cell.angle_gamma   90.00
#
_symmetry.space_group_name_H-M   'P 1'
#
loop_
_entity.id
_entity.type
_entity.pdbx_description
1 polymer ?
#
loop_
_entity_poly.entity_id
_entity_poly.type
_entity_poly.pdbx_seq_one_letter_code
_entity_poly.pdbx_strand_id
1 'polypeptide(L)'
;MSIRRVYGPEGLKKAAAFWLPRVLVILVIATLMLYAIALSSGSPYHIRELFGTSPSLSQALLFALIVLFALGPPAILGLQLVRLPWIYVWLFPVGILVHAVIVFLGFRYATPISSIHDLLGLPIWGLGDELERLIRFIGLFLMFSLPISGGMALLYAVTLAYAPRRVLWWVLFQGIFLILGYWVVVISAATDNITELLRGDASPLSWFGFSIWLLSLACIASLVAERSANVFRGTILTGFAVAVFLPLSYGILFLVLEQKVGSPSSTLSALDFFIDTRSY
;
A
#
# COMPACT_ATOMS: atom_id res chain seq x y z
N MET A 1 -15.47 1.72 -22.04
CA MET A 1 -15.56 3.14 -22.46
C MET A 1 -14.20 3.80 -22.24
N SER A 2 -13.51 4.20 -23.31
CA SER A 2 -12.20 4.88 -23.22
C SER A 2 -12.36 6.27 -22.59
N ILE A 3 -11.42 6.72 -21.75
CA ILE A 3 -11.41 8.05 -21.13
C ILE A 3 -11.59 9.18 -22.18
N ARG A 4 -11.09 8.97 -23.42
CA ARG A 4 -11.29 9.91 -24.55
C ARG A 4 -12.73 10.02 -25.04
N ARG A 5 -13.59 9.01 -24.82
CA ARG A 5 -15.02 9.06 -25.21
C ARG A 5 -15.88 9.82 -24.20
N VAL A 6 -15.43 9.94 -22.95
CA VAL A 6 -16.17 10.64 -21.88
C VAL A 6 -15.65 12.07 -21.70
N TYR A 7 -14.35 12.27 -21.92
CA TYR A 7 -13.70 13.58 -21.89
C TYR A 7 -12.96 13.77 -23.20
N GLY A 8 -13.47 14.64 -24.09
CA GLY A 8 -12.68 15.13 -25.22
C GLY A 8 -11.39 15.82 -24.74
N PRO A 9 -10.50 16.28 -25.64
CA PRO A 9 -9.29 17.02 -25.24
C PRO A 9 -9.59 18.17 -24.26
N GLU A 10 -10.74 18.83 -24.41
CA GLU A 10 -11.24 19.86 -23.49
C GLU A 10 -11.66 19.31 -22.11
N GLY A 11 -12.19 18.08 -22.05
CA GLY A 11 -12.51 17.42 -20.80
C GLY A 11 -11.27 17.02 -20.00
N LEU A 12 -10.21 16.56 -20.69
CA LEU A 12 -8.92 16.26 -20.05
C LEU A 12 -8.26 17.51 -19.48
N LYS A 13 -8.30 18.64 -20.21
CA LYS A 13 -7.83 19.93 -19.71
C LYS A 13 -8.60 20.36 -18.46
N LYS A 14 -9.94 20.24 -18.47
CA LYS A 14 -10.78 20.57 -17.30
C LYS A 14 -10.49 19.68 -16.10
N ALA A 15 -10.32 18.37 -16.32
CA ALA A 15 -9.95 17.44 -15.26
C ALA A 15 -8.57 17.76 -14.69
N ALA A 16 -7.58 18.03 -15.55
CA ALA A 16 -6.24 18.43 -15.13
C ALA A 16 -6.26 19.75 -14.36
N ALA A 17 -6.95 20.78 -14.86
CA ALA A 17 -7.09 22.07 -14.18
C ALA A 17 -7.77 21.93 -12.81
N PHE A 18 -8.67 20.95 -12.64
CA PHE A 18 -9.29 20.66 -11.36
C PHE A 18 -8.37 19.87 -10.41
N TRP A 19 -7.73 18.80 -10.89
CA TRP A 19 -6.96 17.90 -10.03
C TRP A 19 -5.55 18.39 -9.74
N LEU A 20 -4.87 19.02 -10.71
CA LEU A 20 -3.47 19.41 -10.59
C LEU A 20 -3.22 20.34 -9.39
N PRO A 21 -4.00 21.42 -9.16
CA PRO A 21 -3.77 22.28 -8.00
C PRO A 21 -3.96 21.52 -6.68
N ARG A 22 -4.93 20.61 -6.60
CA ARG A 22 -5.19 19.81 -5.40
C ARG A 22 -4.05 18.83 -5.11
N VAL A 23 -3.59 18.13 -6.15
CA VAL A 23 -2.45 17.21 -6.05
C VAL A 23 -1.19 17.97 -5.65
N LEU A 24 -0.94 19.16 -6.22
CA LEU A 24 0.20 20.00 -5.84
C LEU A 24 0.10 20.49 -4.39
N VAL A 25 -1.07 20.94 -3.94
CA VAL A 25 -1.27 21.34 -2.54
C VAL A 25 -1.04 20.16 -1.60
N ILE A 26 -1.60 18.99 -1.90
CA ILE A 26 -1.37 17.76 -1.12
C ILE A 26 0.12 17.42 -1.08
N LEU A 27 0.80 17.49 -2.22
CA LEU A 27 2.22 17.20 -2.32
C LEU A 27 3.07 18.16 -1.49
N VAL A 28 2.79 19.47 -1.57
CA VAL A 28 3.48 20.50 -0.78
C VAL A 28 3.25 20.28 0.71
N ILE A 29 2.00 20.07 1.13
CA ILE A 29 1.67 19.84 2.54
C ILE A 29 2.34 18.55 3.04
N ALA A 30 2.22 17.45 2.30
CA ALA A 30 2.84 16.17 2.67
C ALA A 30 4.37 16.30 2.78
N THR A 31 5.01 17.01 1.83
CA THR A 31 6.45 17.27 1.85
C THR A 31 6.86 18.03 3.11
N LEU A 32 6.17 19.13 3.43
CA LEU A 32 6.47 19.95 4.61
C LEU A 32 6.23 19.18 5.91
N MET A 33 5.15 18.40 5.98
CA MET A 33 4.85 17.56 7.14
C MET A 33 5.88 16.46 7.35
N LEU A 34 6.25 15.73 6.30
CA LEU A 34 7.28 14.68 6.38
C LEU A 34 8.64 15.27 6.79
N TYR A 35 9.01 16.41 6.22
CA TYR A 35 10.23 17.10 6.60
C TYR A 35 10.21 17.56 8.07
N ALA A 36 9.09 18.11 8.54
CA ALA A 36 8.93 18.49 9.95
C ALA A 36 8.99 17.27 10.88
N ILE A 37 8.37 16.15 10.50
CA ILE A 37 8.41 14.89 11.24
C ILE A 37 9.86 14.38 11.34
N ALA A 38 10.62 14.44 10.25
CA ALA A 38 12.01 14.00 10.21
C ALA A 38 12.92 14.81 11.15
N LEU A 39 12.63 16.10 11.34
CA LEU A 39 13.39 16.99 12.23
C LEU A 39 12.95 16.91 13.70
N SER A 40 11.72 16.48 13.96
CA SER A 40 11.15 16.46 15.31
C SER A 40 11.65 15.25 16.11
N SER A 41 12.21 15.49 17.30
CA SER A 41 12.62 14.44 18.24
C SER A 41 11.45 13.66 18.85
N GLY A 42 10.24 14.23 18.83
CA GLY A 42 9.01 13.60 19.33
C GLY A 42 8.31 12.70 18.30
N SER A 43 8.81 12.62 17.08
CA SER A 43 8.27 11.72 16.06
C SER A 43 8.71 10.27 16.31
N PRO A 44 7.90 9.27 15.92
CA PRO A 44 8.29 7.87 16.03
C PRO A 44 9.62 7.59 15.36
N TYR A 45 10.46 6.80 16.03
CA TYR A 45 11.86 6.58 15.64
C TYR A 45 11.95 6.02 14.20
N HIS A 46 11.19 4.97 13.91
CA HIS A 46 11.18 4.32 12.59
C HIS A 46 10.77 5.26 11.45
N ILE A 47 9.95 6.29 11.72
CA ILE A 47 9.55 7.27 10.70
C ILE A 47 10.69 8.27 10.44
N ARG A 48 11.40 8.69 11.50
CA ARG A 48 12.55 9.60 11.37
C ARG A 48 13.71 8.93 10.63
N GLU A 49 13.97 7.66 10.93
CA GLU A 49 15.07 6.90 10.36
C GLU A 49 14.97 6.78 8.82
N LEU A 50 13.76 6.79 8.26
CA LEU A 50 13.54 6.85 6.80
C LEU A 50 14.24 8.02 6.11
N PHE A 51 14.54 9.09 6.85
CA PHE A 51 15.20 10.29 6.36
C PHE A 51 16.69 10.38 6.73
N GLY A 52 17.21 9.41 7.48
CA GLY A 52 18.59 9.37 7.94
C GLY A 52 18.95 10.47 8.95
N THR A 53 20.25 10.66 9.17
CA THR A 53 20.79 11.62 10.16
C THR A 53 20.77 13.07 9.71
N SER A 54 20.55 13.33 8.41
CA SER A 54 20.51 14.67 7.83
C SER A 54 19.36 14.77 6.83
N PRO A 55 18.10 14.86 7.31
CA PRO A 55 16.93 14.96 6.46
C PRO A 55 17.03 16.15 5.51
N SER A 56 16.60 15.97 4.26
CA SER A 56 16.52 17.05 3.28
C SER A 56 15.11 17.24 2.73
N LEU A 57 14.79 18.46 2.33
CA LEU A 57 13.48 18.77 1.76
C LEU A 57 13.25 18.04 0.42
N SER A 58 14.30 17.85 -0.38
CA SER A 58 14.25 17.10 -1.63
C SER A 58 13.92 15.62 -1.41
N GLN A 59 14.50 15.01 -0.37
CA GLN A 59 14.18 13.65 0.04
C GLN A 59 12.72 13.53 0.51
N ALA A 60 12.25 14.46 1.35
CA ALA A 60 10.86 14.52 1.78
C ALA A 60 9.88 14.68 0.59
N LEU A 61 10.24 15.52 -0.39
CA LEU A 61 9.46 15.71 -1.61
C LEU A 61 9.39 14.43 -2.44
N LEU A 62 10.55 13.79 -2.64
CA LEU A 62 10.63 12.54 -3.39
C LEU A 62 9.82 11.44 -2.69
N PHE A 63 9.95 11.30 -1.38
CA PHE A 63 9.18 10.34 -0.59
C PHE A 63 7.67 10.60 -0.68
N ALA A 64 7.22 11.86 -0.54
CA ALA A 64 5.82 12.24 -0.70
C ALA A 64 5.28 11.89 -2.10
N LEU A 65 6.07 12.16 -3.15
CA LEU A 65 5.73 11.82 -4.52
C LEU A 65 5.56 10.30 -4.69
N ILE A 66 6.48 9.50 -4.12
CA ILE A 66 6.44 8.04 -4.20
C ILE A 66 5.26 7.47 -3.44
N VAL A 67 4.94 7.98 -2.24
CA VAL A 67 3.77 7.54 -1.48
C VAL A 67 2.48 7.81 -2.26
N LEU A 68 2.34 9.01 -2.83
CA LEU A 68 1.19 9.34 -3.68
C LEU A 68 1.12 8.41 -4.90
N PHE A 69 2.26 8.16 -5.54
CA PHE A 69 2.37 7.26 -6.69
C PHE A 69 2.19 5.79 -6.31
N ALA A 70 2.47 5.38 -5.07
CA ALA A 70 2.32 4.00 -4.63
C ALA A 70 0.84 3.63 -4.41
N LEU A 71 0.02 4.58 -3.97
CA LEU A 71 -1.36 4.31 -3.56
C LEU A 71 -2.38 4.46 -4.71
N GLY A 72 -2.16 5.36 -5.67
CA GLY A 72 -3.14 5.67 -6.72
C GLY A 72 -3.25 4.62 -7.85
N PRO A 73 -2.15 4.31 -8.57
CA PRO A 73 -2.15 3.38 -9.69
C PRO A 73 -2.73 1.99 -9.43
N PRO A 74 -2.49 1.33 -8.27
CA PRO A 74 -3.10 0.02 -8.01
C PRO A 74 -4.63 0.05 -8.06
N ALA A 75 -5.26 1.10 -7.52
CA ALA A 75 -6.72 1.26 -7.60
C ALA A 75 -7.21 1.37 -9.06
N ILE A 76 -6.47 2.10 -9.91
CA ILE A 76 -6.78 2.24 -11.34
C ILE A 76 -6.61 0.90 -12.06
N LEU A 77 -5.55 0.14 -11.76
CA LEU A 77 -5.34 -1.19 -12.34
C LEU A 77 -6.47 -2.15 -11.96
N GLY A 78 -6.92 -2.15 -10.70
CA GLY A 78 -8.08 -2.93 -10.26
C GLY A 78 -9.37 -2.54 -10.99
N LEU A 79 -9.59 -1.23 -11.20
CA LEU A 79 -10.71 -0.74 -11.99
C LEU A 79 -10.64 -1.20 -13.45
N GLN A 80 -9.46 -1.13 -14.07
CA GLN A 80 -9.25 -1.53 -15.45
C GLN A 80 -9.45 -3.04 -15.65
N LEU A 81 -9.02 -3.86 -14.69
CA LEU A 81 -9.23 -5.31 -14.71
C LEU A 81 -10.72 -5.68 -14.83
N VAL A 82 -11.60 -4.94 -14.15
CA VAL A 82 -13.05 -5.18 -14.23
C VAL A 82 -13.65 -4.56 -15.51
N ARG A 83 -13.19 -3.38 -15.93
CA ARG A 83 -13.78 -2.64 -17.07
C ARG A 83 -13.35 -3.16 -18.43
N LEU A 84 -12.10 -3.59 -18.60
CA LEU A 84 -11.55 -3.99 -19.89
C LEU A 84 -11.98 -5.42 -20.29
N PRO A 85 -12.05 -5.73 -21.60
CA PRO A 85 -12.28 -7.08 -22.09
C PRO A 85 -11.24 -8.09 -21.59
N TRP A 86 -11.62 -9.36 -21.51
CA TRP A 86 -10.81 -10.45 -20.93
C TRP A 86 -9.44 -10.62 -21.59
N ILE A 87 -9.29 -10.29 -22.88
CA ILE A 87 -8.01 -10.33 -23.60
C ILE A 87 -6.93 -9.45 -22.93
N TYR A 88 -7.34 -8.42 -22.17
CA TYR A 88 -6.44 -7.50 -21.47
C TYR A 88 -6.22 -7.86 -20.00
N VAL A 89 -6.69 -9.01 -19.53
CA VAL A 89 -6.56 -9.43 -18.12
C VAL A 89 -5.10 -9.41 -17.65
N TRP A 90 -4.15 -9.78 -18.54
CA TRP A 90 -2.72 -9.83 -18.26
C TRP A 90 -2.06 -8.46 -18.08
N LEU A 91 -2.71 -7.36 -18.50
CA LEU A 91 -2.21 -6.02 -18.21
C LEU A 91 -2.20 -5.74 -16.70
N PHE A 92 -3.05 -6.43 -15.93
CA PHE A 92 -3.09 -6.26 -14.48
C PHE A 92 -1.82 -6.79 -13.78
N PRO A 93 -1.48 -8.10 -13.85
CA PRO A 93 -0.28 -8.60 -13.18
C PRO A 93 1.01 -7.99 -13.73
N VAL A 94 1.08 -7.70 -15.04
CA VAL A 94 2.26 -7.02 -15.61
C VAL A 94 2.33 -5.57 -15.12
N GLY A 95 1.22 -4.84 -15.16
CA GLY A 95 1.15 -3.44 -14.75
C GLY A 95 1.47 -3.25 -13.27
N ILE A 96 1.00 -4.14 -12.39
CA ILE A 96 1.26 -4.04 -10.96
C ILE A 96 2.72 -4.37 -10.61
N LEU A 97 3.34 -5.30 -11.35
CA LEU A 97 4.77 -5.60 -11.19
C LEU A 97 5.66 -4.45 -11.68
N VAL A 98 5.36 -3.88 -12.85
CA VAL A 98 6.07 -2.70 -13.37
C VAL A 98 5.92 -1.52 -12.40
N HIS A 99 4.72 -1.32 -11.87
CA HIS A 99 4.47 -0.29 -10.85
C HIS A 99 5.31 -0.52 -9.58
N ALA A 100 5.36 -1.75 -9.07
CA ALA A 100 6.20 -2.10 -7.92
C ALA A 100 7.70 -1.81 -8.16
N VAL A 101 8.21 -2.08 -9.36
CA VAL A 101 9.60 -1.75 -9.74
C VAL A 101 9.83 -0.24 -9.71
N ILE A 102 8.92 0.56 -10.28
CA ILE A 102 9.05 2.03 -10.28
C ILE A 102 9.02 2.58 -8.85
N VAL A 103 8.12 2.06 -8.01
CA VAL A 103 8.03 2.46 -6.60
C VAL A 103 9.31 2.08 -5.85
N PHE A 104 9.87 0.88 -6.08
CA PHE A 104 11.15 0.48 -5.51
C PHE A 104 12.27 1.45 -5.88
N LEU A 105 12.41 1.77 -7.17
CA LEU A 105 13.46 2.68 -7.63
C LEU A 105 13.34 4.05 -6.96
N GLY A 106 12.11 4.59 -6.89
CA GLY A 106 11.87 5.81 -6.14
C GLY A 106 12.27 5.68 -4.67
N PHE A 107 11.76 4.65 -3.99
CA PHE A 107 12.01 4.41 -2.57
C PHE A 107 13.50 4.27 -2.27
N ARG A 108 14.23 3.57 -3.14
CA ARG A 108 15.68 3.34 -3.08
C ARG A 108 16.52 4.63 -3.13
N TYR A 109 16.03 5.67 -3.81
CA TYR A 109 16.67 6.99 -3.85
C TYR A 109 16.13 7.94 -2.77
N ALA A 110 14.96 7.67 -2.22
CA ALA A 110 14.32 8.49 -1.19
C ALA A 110 14.72 8.09 0.24
N THR A 111 15.34 6.92 0.44
CA THR A 111 15.61 6.37 1.76
C THR A 111 17.06 5.89 1.89
N PRO A 112 17.68 6.00 3.09
CA PRO A 112 18.96 5.38 3.37
C PRO A 112 18.91 3.87 3.19
N ILE A 113 20.04 3.26 2.82
CA ILE A 113 20.12 1.82 2.61
C ILE A 113 19.85 1.02 3.90
N SER A 114 20.22 1.56 5.06
CA SER A 114 19.92 0.95 6.37
C SER A 114 18.42 0.78 6.56
N SER A 115 17.62 1.82 6.31
CA SER A 115 16.15 1.74 6.41
C SER A 115 15.52 0.73 5.44
N ILE A 116 16.16 0.51 4.27
CA ILE A 116 15.72 -0.53 3.33
C ILE A 116 16.04 -1.92 3.89
N HIS A 117 17.19 -2.08 4.55
CA HIS A 117 17.55 -3.33 5.24
C HIS A 117 16.65 -3.60 6.44
N ASP A 118 16.21 -2.57 7.16
CA ASP A 118 15.23 -2.76 8.24
C ASP A 118 13.90 -3.26 7.68
N LEU A 119 13.49 -2.77 6.50
CA LEU A 119 12.23 -3.19 5.89
C LEU A 119 12.30 -4.58 5.21
N LEU A 120 13.41 -4.90 4.55
CA LEU A 120 13.52 -6.07 3.65
C LEU A 120 14.53 -7.13 4.12
N GLY A 121 15.27 -6.85 5.19
CA GLY A 121 16.43 -7.61 5.63
C GLY A 121 17.66 -7.39 4.75
N LEU A 122 18.79 -7.92 5.24
CA LEU A 122 20.02 -8.00 4.45
C LEU A 122 19.89 -9.04 3.32
N PRO A 123 20.54 -8.79 2.16
CA PRO A 123 20.57 -9.76 1.07
C PRO A 123 21.45 -10.97 1.42
N ILE A 124 20.94 -12.18 1.15
CA ILE A 124 21.60 -13.46 1.47
C ILE A 124 21.50 -14.51 0.36
N TRP A 125 20.81 -14.24 -0.76
CA TRP A 125 20.56 -15.22 -1.82
C TRP A 125 21.71 -15.36 -2.83
N GLY A 126 22.69 -14.45 -2.81
CA GLY A 126 23.82 -14.48 -3.74
C GLY A 126 23.48 -14.13 -5.20
N LEU A 127 22.29 -13.58 -5.47
CA LEU A 127 21.84 -13.15 -6.80
C LEU A 127 22.27 -11.70 -7.16
N GLY A 128 22.97 -11.04 -6.25
CA GLY A 128 23.29 -9.62 -6.30
C GLY A 128 22.37 -8.81 -5.39
N ASP A 129 22.98 -8.00 -4.53
CA ASP A 129 22.32 -7.32 -3.42
C ASP A 129 21.11 -6.45 -3.82
N GLU A 130 21.23 -5.67 -4.90
CA GLU A 130 20.14 -4.80 -5.35
C GLU A 130 19.00 -5.59 -6.02
N LEU A 131 19.33 -6.69 -6.71
CA LEU A 131 18.31 -7.54 -7.33
C LEU A 131 17.48 -8.26 -6.26
N GLU A 132 18.14 -8.76 -5.22
CA GLU A 132 17.45 -9.37 -4.08
C GLU A 132 16.56 -8.36 -3.34
N ARG A 133 17.07 -7.15 -3.06
CA ARG A 133 16.27 -6.06 -2.49
C ARG A 133 15.05 -5.75 -3.35
N LEU A 134 15.21 -5.66 -4.66
CA LEU A 134 14.10 -5.42 -5.59
C LEU A 134 13.04 -6.53 -5.49
N ILE A 135 13.44 -7.80 -5.54
CA ILE A 135 12.51 -8.94 -5.50
C ILE A 135 11.77 -8.97 -4.16
N ARG A 136 12.48 -8.77 -3.04
CA ARG A 136 11.87 -8.69 -1.70
C ARG A 136 10.91 -7.52 -1.56
N PHE A 137 11.31 -6.35 -2.05
CA PHE A 137 10.44 -5.18 -2.09
C PHE A 137 9.18 -5.46 -2.89
N ILE A 138 9.28 -6.08 -4.07
CA ILE A 138 8.11 -6.44 -4.87
C ILE A 138 7.19 -7.37 -4.06
N GLY A 139 7.73 -8.43 -3.46
CA GLY A 139 6.95 -9.37 -2.65
C GLY A 139 6.18 -8.67 -1.52
N LEU A 140 6.86 -7.77 -0.80
CA LEU A 140 6.26 -6.98 0.27
C LEU A 140 5.25 -5.96 -0.26
N PHE A 141 5.62 -5.19 -1.27
CA PHE A 141 4.80 -4.10 -1.80
C PHE A 141 3.52 -4.60 -2.48
N LEU A 142 3.52 -5.81 -3.04
CA LEU A 142 2.31 -6.44 -3.56
C LEU A 142 1.29 -6.75 -2.45
N MET A 143 1.72 -6.92 -1.19
CA MET A 143 0.79 -7.03 -0.05
C MET A 143 -0.04 -5.79 0.14
N PHE A 144 0.44 -4.63 -0.29
CA PHE A 144 -0.29 -3.36 -0.23
C PHE A 144 -1.04 -3.11 -1.54
N SER A 145 -0.36 -3.27 -2.67
CA SER A 145 -0.92 -2.93 -3.98
C SER A 145 -2.12 -3.77 -4.37
N LEU A 146 -2.10 -5.09 -4.10
CA LEU A 146 -3.19 -5.97 -4.50
C LEU A 146 -4.47 -5.72 -3.70
N PRO A 147 -4.46 -5.56 -2.36
CA PRO A 147 -5.65 -5.14 -1.63
C PRO A 147 -6.21 -3.78 -2.06
N ILE A 148 -5.35 -2.79 -2.33
CA ILE A 148 -5.78 -1.47 -2.85
C ILE A 148 -6.53 -1.65 -4.19
N SER A 149 -5.95 -2.43 -5.11
CA SER A 149 -6.61 -2.73 -6.38
C SER A 149 -7.92 -3.52 -6.19
N GLY A 150 -7.96 -4.40 -5.19
CA GLY A 150 -9.10 -5.23 -4.82
C GLY A 150 -10.26 -4.41 -4.30
N GLY A 151 -9.99 -3.42 -3.44
CA GLY A 151 -11.01 -2.50 -2.92
C GLY A 151 -11.79 -1.83 -4.03
N MET A 152 -11.08 -1.32 -5.05
CA MET A 152 -11.71 -0.70 -6.21
C MET A 152 -12.39 -1.72 -7.13
N ALA A 153 -11.75 -2.86 -7.40
CA ALA A 153 -12.29 -3.91 -8.26
C ALA A 153 -13.60 -4.50 -7.70
N LEU A 154 -13.63 -4.81 -6.39
CA LEU A 154 -14.81 -5.33 -5.69
C LEU A 154 -15.94 -4.31 -5.67
N LEU A 155 -15.65 -3.05 -5.33
CA LEU A 155 -16.65 -1.98 -5.34
C LEU A 155 -17.32 -1.88 -6.71
N TYR A 156 -16.53 -1.83 -7.79
CA TYR A 156 -17.08 -1.76 -9.14
C TYR A 156 -17.82 -3.03 -9.56
N ALA A 157 -17.31 -4.20 -9.19
CA ALA A 157 -17.97 -5.48 -9.48
C ALA A 157 -19.38 -5.54 -8.88
N VAL A 158 -19.55 -5.04 -7.64
CA VAL A 158 -20.84 -5.08 -6.93
C VAL A 158 -21.79 -3.96 -7.38
N THR A 159 -21.27 -2.77 -7.70
CA THR A 159 -22.11 -1.58 -7.88
C THR A 159 -22.39 -1.19 -9.32
N LEU A 160 -21.45 -1.44 -10.24
CA LEU A 160 -21.44 -0.76 -11.55
C LEU A 160 -21.04 -1.66 -12.73
N ALA A 161 -20.62 -2.91 -12.50
CA ALA A 161 -20.07 -3.76 -13.55
C ALA A 161 -21.13 -4.60 -14.26
N TYR A 162 -21.10 -4.57 -15.59
CA TYR A 162 -21.84 -5.49 -16.46
C TYR A 162 -21.30 -6.94 -16.41
N ALA A 163 -20.07 -7.14 -15.93
CA ALA A 163 -19.38 -8.43 -15.86
C ALA A 163 -18.69 -8.64 -14.50
N PRO A 164 -19.44 -8.80 -13.40
CA PRO A 164 -18.90 -8.90 -12.04
C PRO A 164 -17.92 -10.07 -11.86
N ARG A 165 -18.08 -11.15 -12.65
CA ARG A 165 -17.21 -12.34 -12.65
C ARG A 165 -15.74 -12.01 -12.95
N ARG A 166 -15.42 -10.85 -13.55
CA ARG A 166 -14.03 -10.44 -13.81
C ARG A 166 -13.22 -10.20 -12.54
N VAL A 167 -13.88 -9.94 -11.41
CA VAL A 167 -13.20 -9.84 -10.11
C VAL A 167 -12.56 -11.15 -9.69
N LEU A 168 -12.99 -12.30 -10.24
CA LEU A 168 -12.36 -13.59 -9.97
C LEU A 168 -10.92 -13.65 -10.49
N TRP A 169 -10.58 -12.88 -11.53
CA TRP A 169 -9.19 -12.72 -11.96
C TRP A 169 -8.34 -11.98 -10.92
N TRP A 170 -8.92 -10.96 -10.28
CA TRP A 170 -8.24 -10.29 -9.16
C TRP A 170 -8.02 -11.27 -8.00
N VAL A 171 -9.03 -12.07 -7.63
CA VAL A 171 -8.90 -13.09 -6.58
C VAL A 171 -7.80 -14.09 -6.92
N LEU A 172 -7.74 -14.55 -8.17
CA LEU A 172 -6.68 -15.45 -8.63
C LEU A 172 -5.28 -14.82 -8.47
N PHE A 173 -5.08 -13.60 -8.98
CA PHE A 173 -3.79 -12.92 -8.88
C PHE A 173 -3.43 -12.58 -7.42
N GLN A 174 -4.39 -12.15 -6.62
CA GLN A 174 -4.23 -11.96 -5.18
C GLN A 174 -3.70 -13.23 -4.53
N GLY A 175 -4.32 -14.40 -4.80
CA GLY A 175 -3.87 -15.68 -4.24
C GLY A 175 -2.45 -16.04 -4.65
N ILE A 176 -2.13 -15.96 -5.94
CA ILE A 176 -0.79 -16.27 -6.46
C ILE A 176 0.27 -15.37 -5.81
N PHE A 177 0.08 -14.05 -5.84
CA PHE A 177 1.06 -13.12 -5.31
C PHE A 177 1.12 -13.09 -3.79
N LEU A 178 0.03 -13.46 -3.09
CA LEU A 178 0.08 -13.64 -1.64
C LEU A 178 1.00 -14.79 -1.26
N ILE A 179 0.91 -15.92 -1.97
CA ILE A 179 1.77 -17.09 -1.77
C ILE A 179 3.23 -16.76 -2.13
N LEU A 180 3.45 -16.13 -3.29
CA LEU A 180 4.79 -15.74 -3.70
C LEU A 180 5.41 -14.70 -2.76
N GLY A 181 4.62 -13.71 -2.33
CA GLY A 181 5.06 -12.70 -1.36
C GLY A 181 5.42 -13.33 -0.02
N TYR A 182 4.63 -14.30 0.46
CA TYR A 182 4.95 -15.05 1.67
C TYR A 182 6.29 -15.79 1.54
N TRP A 183 6.50 -16.47 0.41
CA TRP A 183 7.74 -17.20 0.18
C TRP A 183 8.96 -16.27 0.12
N VAL A 184 8.85 -15.15 -0.58
CA VAL A 184 9.93 -14.16 -0.75
C VAL A 184 10.26 -13.42 0.55
N VAL A 185 9.22 -12.98 1.28
CA VAL A 185 9.35 -12.02 2.40
C VAL A 185 9.45 -12.73 3.76
N VAL A 186 8.86 -13.91 3.91
CA VAL A 186 8.83 -14.63 5.19
C VAL A 186 9.74 -15.85 5.16
N ILE A 187 9.56 -16.75 4.20
CA ILE A 187 10.30 -18.02 4.19
C ILE A 187 11.77 -17.82 3.77
N SER A 188 11.98 -17.02 2.72
CA SER A 188 13.29 -16.89 2.09
C SER A 188 14.09 -15.71 2.65
N ALA A 189 13.50 -14.92 3.54
CA ALA A 189 14.13 -13.71 4.03
C ALA A 189 14.83 -13.95 5.37
N ALA A 190 15.97 -13.28 5.56
CA ALA A 190 16.62 -13.14 6.86
C ALA A 190 16.27 -11.77 7.45
N THR A 191 14.97 -11.47 7.53
CA THR A 191 14.47 -10.28 8.22
C THR A 191 13.66 -10.74 9.42
N ASP A 192 13.92 -10.10 10.54
CA ASP A 192 13.23 -10.25 11.81
C ASP A 192 12.01 -9.33 11.88
N ASN A 193 12.07 -8.12 11.34
CA ASN A 193 11.03 -7.10 11.56
C ASN A 193 9.60 -7.51 11.17
N ILE A 194 9.34 -8.02 9.96
CA ILE A 194 7.96 -8.42 9.58
C ILE A 194 7.51 -9.66 10.35
N THR A 195 8.40 -10.62 10.56
CA THR A 195 8.13 -11.85 11.31
C THR A 195 7.87 -11.57 12.79
N GLU A 196 8.51 -10.55 13.36
CA GLU A 196 8.30 -10.11 14.75
C GLU A 196 7.00 -9.34 14.93
N LEU A 197 6.57 -8.59 13.91
CA LEU A 197 5.34 -7.78 13.97
C LEU A 197 4.08 -8.61 13.75
N LEU A 198 4.15 -9.64 12.90
CA LEU A 198 3.03 -10.52 12.60
C LEU A 198 3.02 -11.71 13.55
N ARG A 199 1.83 -12.01 14.10
CA ARG A 199 1.67 -13.06 15.09
C ARG A 199 2.16 -14.42 14.63
N GLY A 200 2.87 -15.11 15.53
CA GLY A 200 3.36 -16.46 15.30
C GLY A 200 4.38 -16.52 14.17
N ASP A 201 5.41 -15.67 14.27
CA ASP A 201 6.54 -15.58 13.32
C ASP A 201 6.09 -15.35 11.87
N ALA A 202 5.17 -14.41 11.68
CA ALA A 202 4.41 -14.24 10.44
C ALA A 202 3.79 -15.57 9.95
N SER A 203 2.95 -16.20 10.77
CA SER A 203 2.20 -17.39 10.34
C SER A 203 1.41 -17.11 9.05
N PRO A 204 1.14 -18.11 8.20
CA PRO A 204 0.37 -17.91 6.97
C PRO A 204 -1.01 -17.28 7.21
N LEU A 205 -1.63 -17.56 8.37
CA LEU A 205 -2.89 -16.97 8.77
C LEU A 205 -2.75 -15.48 9.09
N SER A 206 -1.70 -15.08 9.82
CA SER A 206 -1.41 -13.66 10.10
C SER A 206 -1.10 -12.89 8.82
N TRP A 207 -0.32 -13.48 7.91
CA TRP A 207 -0.03 -12.91 6.59
C TRP A 207 -1.28 -12.69 5.74
N PHE A 208 -2.14 -13.71 5.65
CA PHE A 208 -3.43 -13.60 4.96
C PHE A 208 -4.33 -12.58 5.64
N GLY A 209 -4.45 -12.63 6.97
CA GLY A 209 -5.28 -11.70 7.74
C GLY A 209 -4.83 -10.25 7.59
N PHE A 210 -3.52 -9.98 7.54
CA PHE A 210 -2.98 -8.66 7.25
C PHE A 210 -3.39 -8.16 5.85
N SER A 211 -3.40 -9.05 4.85
CA SER A 211 -3.94 -8.72 3.52
C SER A 211 -5.44 -8.41 3.54
N ILE A 212 -6.24 -9.15 4.33
CA ILE A 212 -7.67 -8.89 4.51
C ILE A 212 -7.93 -7.58 5.25
N TRP A 213 -7.09 -7.22 6.23
CA TRP A 213 -7.14 -5.93 6.89
C TRP A 213 -6.93 -4.78 5.87
N LEU A 214 -5.87 -4.85 5.06
CA LEU A 214 -5.61 -3.86 4.01
C LEU A 214 -6.74 -3.80 2.98
N LEU A 215 -7.33 -4.95 2.62
CA LEU A 215 -8.45 -5.00 1.69
C LEU A 215 -9.67 -4.30 2.27
N SER A 216 -9.94 -4.49 3.56
CA SER A 216 -11.04 -3.84 4.26
C SER A 216 -10.88 -2.31 4.23
N LEU A 217 -9.67 -1.81 4.55
CA LEU A 217 -9.36 -0.39 4.44
C LEU A 217 -9.49 0.14 3.01
N ALA A 218 -9.00 -0.62 2.02
CA ALA A 218 -9.10 -0.26 0.61
C ALA A 218 -10.55 -0.18 0.12
N CYS A 219 -11.42 -1.09 0.57
CA CYS A 219 -12.85 -1.06 0.28
C CYS A 219 -13.50 0.21 0.86
N ILE A 220 -13.22 0.55 2.13
CA ILE A 220 -13.71 1.79 2.74
C ILE A 220 -13.23 3.01 1.95
N ALA A 221 -11.92 3.08 1.67
CA ALA A 221 -11.31 4.20 0.97
C ALA A 221 -11.91 4.37 -0.43
N SER A 222 -12.11 3.28 -1.17
CA SER A 222 -12.73 3.30 -2.50
C SER A 222 -14.17 3.80 -2.44
N LEU A 223 -14.95 3.37 -1.43
CA LEU A 223 -16.33 3.81 -1.26
C LEU A 223 -16.42 5.30 -0.90
N VAL A 224 -15.55 5.79 -0.01
CA VAL A 224 -15.46 7.20 0.35
C VAL A 224 -15.02 8.05 -0.85
N ALA A 225 -14.06 7.57 -1.64
CA ALA A 225 -13.59 8.25 -2.84
C ALA A 225 -14.70 8.37 -3.91
N GLU A 226 -15.38 7.28 -4.24
CA GLU A 226 -16.49 7.27 -5.21
C GLU A 226 -17.68 8.11 -4.73
N ARG A 227 -17.94 8.14 -3.41
CA ARG A 227 -18.96 9.04 -2.83
C ARG A 227 -18.56 10.50 -2.95
N SER A 228 -17.30 10.84 -2.66
CA SER A 228 -16.76 12.20 -2.75
C SER A 228 -16.73 12.71 -4.20
N ALA A 229 -16.54 11.81 -5.15
CA ALA A 229 -16.63 12.07 -6.59
C ALA A 229 -18.09 12.16 -7.11
N ASN A 230 -19.10 11.99 -6.25
CA ASN A 230 -20.53 11.93 -6.59
C ASN A 230 -20.91 10.84 -7.62
N VAL A 231 -20.09 9.81 -7.76
CA VAL A 231 -20.39 8.64 -8.58
C VAL A 231 -21.34 7.71 -7.84
N PHE A 232 -21.09 7.50 -6.55
CA PHE A 232 -21.98 6.76 -5.66
C PHE A 232 -22.85 7.73 -4.84
N ARG A 233 -24.18 7.57 -4.82
CA ARG A 233 -25.11 8.51 -4.15
C ARG A 233 -25.51 8.11 -2.72
N GLY A 234 -25.17 6.90 -2.28
CA GLY A 234 -25.64 6.34 -1.01
C GLY A 234 -24.88 6.83 0.23
N THR A 235 -25.04 8.10 0.62
CA THR A 235 -24.34 8.68 1.80
C THR A 235 -24.54 7.88 3.08
N ILE A 236 -25.77 7.42 3.35
CA ILE A 236 -26.08 6.62 4.56
C ILE A 236 -25.37 5.28 4.50
N LEU A 237 -25.38 4.61 3.34
CA LEU A 237 -24.69 3.33 3.15
C LEU A 237 -23.17 3.48 3.28
N THR A 238 -22.60 4.58 2.75
CA THR A 238 -21.18 4.90 2.93
C THR A 238 -20.85 5.11 4.41
N GLY A 239 -21.66 5.87 5.14
CA GLY A 239 -21.49 6.08 6.58
C GLY A 239 -21.60 4.77 7.37
N PHE A 240 -22.58 3.93 7.06
CA PHE A 240 -22.77 2.62 7.67
C PHE A 240 -21.57 1.69 7.40
N ALA A 241 -21.12 1.61 6.16
CA ALA A 241 -19.95 0.81 5.79
C ALA A 241 -18.70 1.28 6.54
N VAL A 242 -18.44 2.59 6.62
CA VAL A 242 -17.34 3.14 7.42
C VAL A 242 -17.48 2.72 8.89
N ALA A 243 -18.66 2.87 9.49
CA ALA A 243 -18.92 2.55 10.88
C ALA A 243 -18.74 1.05 11.22
N VAL A 244 -18.99 0.15 10.27
CA VAL A 244 -18.83 -1.31 10.46
C VAL A 244 -17.42 -1.78 10.12
N PHE A 245 -16.88 -1.37 8.97
CA PHE A 245 -15.59 -1.86 8.49
C PHE A 245 -14.40 -1.27 9.27
N LEU A 246 -14.50 -0.08 9.87
CA LEU A 246 -13.42 0.46 10.71
C LEU A 246 -13.18 -0.40 11.98
N PRO A 247 -14.19 -0.68 12.83
CA PRO A 247 -14.02 -1.59 13.95
C PRO A 247 -13.60 -3.00 13.54
N LEU A 248 -14.17 -3.52 12.44
CA LEU A 248 -13.78 -4.82 11.91
C LEU A 248 -12.30 -4.85 11.49
N SER A 249 -11.85 -3.82 10.78
CA SER A 249 -10.46 -3.63 10.38
C SER A 249 -9.54 -3.59 11.60
N TYR A 250 -9.91 -2.84 12.64
CA TYR A 250 -9.16 -2.83 13.90
C TYR A 250 -9.10 -4.22 14.56
N GLY A 251 -10.23 -4.93 14.60
CA GLY A 251 -10.30 -6.29 15.14
C GLY A 251 -9.41 -7.28 14.37
N ILE A 252 -9.38 -7.22 13.04
CA ILE A 252 -8.48 -8.04 12.22
C ILE A 252 -7.03 -7.69 12.56
N LEU A 253 -6.68 -6.40 12.60
CA LEU A 253 -5.33 -5.96 12.92
C LEU A 253 -4.87 -6.47 14.29
N PHE A 254 -5.75 -6.40 15.30
CA PHE A 254 -5.51 -6.93 16.64
C PHE A 254 -5.28 -8.45 16.65
N LEU A 255 -5.93 -9.20 15.76
CA LEU A 255 -5.77 -10.65 15.66
C LEU A 255 -4.49 -11.08 14.93
N VAL A 256 -4.01 -10.27 13.99
CA VAL A 256 -2.87 -10.63 13.12
C VAL A 256 -1.54 -10.09 13.63
N LEU A 257 -1.55 -9.02 14.42
CA LEU A 257 -0.34 -8.44 15.00
C LEU A 257 0.07 -9.14 16.30
N GLU A 258 1.38 -9.19 16.51
CA GLU A 258 1.99 -9.69 17.72
C GLU A 258 1.70 -8.73 18.89
N GLN A 259 1.32 -9.30 20.04
CA GLN A 259 0.93 -8.52 21.21
C GLN A 259 2.13 -8.19 22.09
N LYS A 260 3.26 -8.87 21.88
CA LYS A 260 4.54 -8.64 22.54
C LYS A 260 5.69 -8.82 21.55
N VAL A 261 6.26 -7.71 21.10
CA VAL A 261 7.37 -7.70 20.12
C VAL A 261 8.71 -7.71 20.84
N GLY A 262 9.67 -8.50 20.35
CA GLY A 262 11.03 -8.61 20.90
C GLY A 262 11.22 -9.80 21.85
N SER A 263 11.47 -9.53 23.14
CA SER A 263 11.81 -10.56 24.15
C SER A 263 10.62 -10.93 25.07
N PRO A 264 10.67 -12.06 25.80
CA PRO A 264 9.63 -12.42 26.79
C PRO A 264 9.39 -11.38 27.90
N SER A 265 10.33 -10.46 28.10
CA SER A 265 10.24 -9.34 29.05
C SER A 265 9.76 -8.02 28.42
N SER A 266 9.57 -7.97 27.10
CA SER A 266 9.00 -6.82 26.40
C SER A 266 7.55 -6.58 26.81
N THR A 267 7.22 -5.30 27.01
CA THR A 267 5.85 -4.83 27.24
C THR A 267 5.22 -4.18 26.01
N LEU A 268 5.94 -4.13 24.88
CA LEU A 268 5.48 -3.41 23.69
C LEU A 268 4.70 -4.33 22.77
N SER A 269 3.49 -3.93 22.41
CA SER A 269 2.78 -4.55 21.29
C SER A 269 3.38 -4.08 19.96
N ALA A 270 3.09 -4.78 18.86
CA ALA A 270 3.51 -4.33 17.53
C ALA A 270 2.96 -2.94 17.18
N LEU A 271 1.78 -2.57 17.68
CA LEU A 271 1.24 -1.22 17.49
C LEU A 271 2.02 -0.18 18.28
N ASP A 272 2.44 -0.50 19.51
CA ASP A 272 3.24 0.40 20.35
C ASP A 272 4.65 0.60 19.75
N PHE A 273 5.23 -0.46 19.19
CA PHE A 273 6.51 -0.41 18.51
C PHE A 273 6.54 0.64 17.37
N PHE A 274 5.47 0.73 16.58
CA PHE A 274 5.39 1.70 15.48
C PHE A 274 5.29 3.16 15.92
N ILE A 275 4.78 3.43 17.12
CA ILE A 275 4.57 4.79 17.63
C ILE A 275 5.62 5.21 18.67
N ASP A 276 6.55 4.31 19.02
CA ASP A 276 7.60 4.61 19.99
C ASP A 276 8.60 5.62 19.41
N THR A 277 9.04 6.54 20.28
CA THR A 277 9.95 7.63 19.95
C THR A 277 11.39 7.32 20.32
N ARG A 278 11.62 6.22 21.06
CA ARG A 278 12.93 5.78 21.52
C ARG A 278 13.71 5.06 20.42
N SER A 279 15.02 5.32 20.37
CA SER A 279 15.97 4.55 19.56
C SER A 279 16.34 3.25 20.28
N TYR A 280 16.33 2.13 19.56
CA TYR A 280 16.75 0.82 20.03
C TYR A 280 18.18 0.50 19.58
#